data_AF-L8Y0R7-F1
#
_entry.id   AF-L8Y0R7-F1
#
_cell.length_a   1.000
_cell.length_b   1.000
_cell.length_c   1.000
_cell.angle_alpha   90.00
_cell.angle_beta   90.00
_cell.angle_gamma   90.00
#
_symmetry.space_group_name_H-M   'P 1'
#
loop_
_entity.id
_entity.type
_entity.pdbx_description
1 polymer ?
#
loop_
_entity_poly.entity_id
_entity_poly.type
_entity_poly.pdbx_seq_one_letter_code
_entity_poly.pdbx_strand_id
1 'polypeptide(L)'
;MKNILLAVMGTSPQVLTETLYAIHMQGKPFPDEIYLITSANAKSKAIEWLFEKRQIEYLKTHHRLPSFKFEQNHILLIEHNNGEIVQSGSEEGDQQGIADSIIRLVSMFTADDNCRIHASIAGGRKTMAFYMGYAMSIFGREQDVLSHVFVSKDFEFSEQFAFPTLVDNYITNNDQVLNTKNAQVTLAEIPFVRMRNMIDQSFINQIESKSFSKAIESLNAYKNREVKIQIVSKKKCVLVNGIIIKFSPKELAFYLWLSQRPERKINIDRQFCDSTIYSASYLKTYSMIAGDSRVFSSFKVERETVEQCSEEYLSKLAYLKPLEKDWLQQVRSKINGQFKKWLDATTVELVEIGSHEYNTQKHEVCYFISKALAVEHDVNF
;
A
#
# COMPACT_ATOMS: atom_id res chain seq x y z
N MET A 1 -24.72 3.64 4.65
CA MET A 1 -23.45 3.29 3.98
C MET A 1 -23.50 3.92 2.60
N LYS A 2 -22.49 4.72 2.24
CA LYS A 2 -22.43 5.48 0.98
C LYS A 2 -22.02 4.56 -0.18
N ASN A 3 -22.68 4.64 -1.32
CA ASN A 3 -22.31 3.89 -2.53
C ASN A 3 -21.48 4.77 -3.46
N ILE A 4 -20.30 4.30 -3.86
CA ILE A 4 -19.40 5.00 -4.76
C ILE A 4 -19.25 4.18 -6.03
N LEU A 5 -19.55 4.77 -7.19
CA LEU A 5 -19.20 4.20 -8.49
C LEU A 5 -17.79 4.65 -8.86
N LEU A 6 -16.84 3.71 -8.91
CA LEU A 6 -15.48 3.96 -9.38
C LEU A 6 -15.31 3.33 -10.77
N ALA A 7 -15.33 4.14 -11.81
CA ALA A 7 -15.29 3.66 -13.20
C ALA A 7 -13.94 4.00 -13.86
N VAL A 8 -13.42 3.06 -14.66
CA VAL A 8 -12.35 3.37 -15.63
C VAL A 8 -12.98 3.76 -16.97
N MET A 9 -12.39 4.73 -17.66
CA MET A 9 -12.86 5.19 -18.97
C MET A 9 -11.71 5.50 -19.92
N GLY A 10 -11.96 5.21 -21.20
CA GLY A 10 -11.12 5.60 -22.32
C GLY A 10 -11.81 6.71 -23.10
N THR A 11 -11.74 6.64 -24.42
CA THR A 11 -12.26 7.72 -25.29
C THR A 11 -13.77 7.69 -25.54
N SER A 12 -14.51 6.79 -24.88
CA SER A 12 -15.95 6.59 -25.09
C SER A 12 -16.72 6.92 -23.81
N PRO A 13 -17.16 8.19 -23.63
CA PRO A 13 -17.80 8.60 -22.40
C PRO A 13 -19.17 7.97 -22.15
N GLN A 14 -19.84 7.50 -23.21
CA GLN A 14 -21.17 6.88 -23.11
C GLN A 14 -21.21 5.66 -22.17
N VAL A 15 -20.07 4.99 -21.94
CA VAL A 15 -19.97 3.87 -21.01
C VAL A 15 -20.45 4.22 -19.60
N LEU A 16 -20.26 5.48 -19.18
CA LEU A 16 -20.73 5.94 -17.88
C LEU A 16 -22.27 6.03 -17.83
N THR A 17 -22.90 6.59 -18.87
CA THR A 17 -24.36 6.69 -18.94
C THR A 17 -25.01 5.32 -19.09
N GLU A 18 -24.41 4.42 -19.88
CA GLU A 18 -24.82 3.02 -20.01
C GLU A 18 -24.77 2.30 -18.66
N THR A 19 -23.67 2.47 -17.92
CA THR A 19 -23.49 1.89 -16.58
C THR A 19 -24.55 2.40 -15.62
N LEU A 20 -24.76 3.71 -15.53
CA LEU A 20 -25.75 4.31 -14.62
C LEU A 20 -27.18 3.90 -14.97
N TYR A 21 -27.52 3.89 -16.26
CA TYR A 21 -28.80 3.38 -16.74
C TYR A 21 -29.02 1.94 -16.27
N ALA A 22 -28.03 1.06 -16.49
CA ALA A 22 -28.14 -0.35 -16.14
C ALA A 22 -28.26 -0.59 -14.63
N ILE A 23 -27.48 0.15 -13.82
CA ILE A 23 -27.60 0.12 -12.34
C ILE A 23 -29.03 0.46 -11.92
N HIS A 24 -29.59 1.55 -12.46
CA HIS A 24 -30.93 2.00 -12.10
C HIS A 24 -32.02 1.02 -12.54
N MET A 25 -32.01 0.61 -13.81
CA MET A 25 -33.05 -0.27 -14.38
C MET A 25 -33.05 -1.66 -13.75
N GLN A 26 -31.90 -2.15 -13.30
CA GLN A 26 -31.80 -3.44 -12.62
C GLN A 26 -32.04 -3.36 -11.10
N GLY A 27 -32.42 -2.19 -10.57
CA GLY A 27 -32.69 -2.01 -9.14
C GLY A 27 -31.46 -2.26 -8.25
N LYS A 28 -30.26 -2.09 -8.80
CA LYS A 28 -29.01 -2.21 -8.03
C LYS A 28 -28.84 -0.96 -7.14
N PRO A 29 -28.06 -1.06 -6.04
CA PRO A 29 -27.73 0.11 -5.22
C PRO A 29 -27.13 1.22 -6.07
N PHE A 30 -27.85 2.34 -6.16
CA PHE A 30 -27.47 3.46 -6.99
C PHE A 30 -26.34 4.27 -6.32
N PRO A 31 -25.35 4.78 -7.06
CA PRO A 31 -24.24 5.54 -6.46
C PRO A 31 -24.72 6.87 -5.89
N ASP A 32 -24.21 7.23 -4.72
CA ASP A 32 -24.30 8.57 -4.14
C ASP A 32 -23.24 9.50 -4.76
N GLU A 33 -22.08 8.94 -5.11
CA GLU A 33 -20.97 9.64 -5.74
C GLU A 33 -20.31 8.79 -6.84
N ILE A 34 -19.80 9.47 -7.86
CA ILE A 34 -19.14 8.84 -9.01
C ILE A 34 -17.73 9.39 -9.13
N TYR A 35 -16.77 8.52 -9.36
CA TYR A 35 -15.39 8.86 -9.70
C TYR A 35 -14.98 8.16 -10.98
N LEU A 36 -14.27 8.90 -11.82
CA LEU A 36 -13.88 8.44 -13.14
C LEU A 36 -12.37 8.48 -13.29
N ILE A 37 -11.73 7.32 -13.49
CA ILE A 37 -10.29 7.21 -13.71
C ILE A 37 -10.01 7.19 -15.21
N THR A 38 -9.21 8.12 -15.71
CA THR A 38 -8.97 8.28 -17.16
C THR A 38 -7.63 8.97 -17.49
N SER A 39 -7.22 8.95 -18.75
CA SER A 39 -6.07 9.71 -19.27
C SER A 39 -6.46 11.17 -19.60
N ALA A 40 -5.47 12.04 -19.85
CA ALA A 40 -5.71 13.46 -20.17
C ALA A 40 -6.61 13.65 -21.40
N ASN A 41 -6.32 12.96 -22.51
CA ASN A 41 -7.09 13.09 -23.75
C ASN A 41 -8.56 12.64 -23.54
N ALA A 42 -8.75 11.53 -22.84
CA ALA A 42 -10.09 11.01 -22.56
C ALA A 42 -10.86 11.90 -21.57
N LYS A 43 -10.18 12.63 -20.66
CA LYS A 43 -10.83 13.63 -19.79
C LYS A 43 -11.50 14.75 -20.60
N SER A 44 -10.84 15.29 -21.63
CA SER A 44 -11.44 16.33 -22.46
C SER A 44 -12.73 15.86 -23.14
N LYS A 45 -12.71 14.63 -23.70
CA LYS A 45 -13.91 14.00 -24.27
C LYS A 45 -15.01 13.76 -23.24
N ALA A 46 -14.63 13.33 -22.03
CA ALA A 46 -15.56 13.13 -20.93
C ALA A 46 -16.25 14.45 -20.54
N ILE A 47 -15.50 15.56 -20.44
CA ILE A 47 -16.04 16.88 -20.12
C ILE A 47 -17.03 17.34 -21.19
N GLU A 48 -16.60 17.33 -22.46
CA GLU A 48 -17.43 17.73 -23.60
C GLU A 48 -18.73 16.91 -23.64
N TRP A 49 -18.62 15.59 -23.58
CA TRP A 49 -19.76 14.71 -23.81
C TRP A 49 -20.68 14.61 -22.58
N LEU A 50 -20.14 14.46 -21.38
CA LEU A 50 -20.95 14.25 -20.17
C LEU A 50 -21.54 15.54 -19.62
N PHE A 51 -20.79 16.65 -19.68
CA PHE A 51 -21.17 17.92 -19.05
C PHE A 51 -21.62 18.97 -20.08
N GLU A 52 -20.83 19.25 -21.12
CA GLU A 52 -21.17 20.33 -22.07
C GLU A 52 -22.36 19.95 -22.97
N LYS A 53 -22.39 18.70 -23.45
CA LYS A 53 -23.55 18.10 -24.14
C LYS A 53 -24.65 17.62 -23.18
N ARG A 54 -24.47 17.81 -21.87
CA ARG A 54 -25.45 17.55 -20.80
C ARG A 54 -26.04 16.13 -20.82
N GLN A 55 -25.26 15.13 -21.21
CA GLN A 55 -25.73 13.73 -21.33
C GLN A 55 -26.08 13.14 -19.96
N ILE A 56 -25.38 13.56 -18.89
CA ILE A 56 -25.70 13.16 -17.52
C ILE A 56 -27.06 13.73 -17.08
N GLU A 57 -27.30 15.02 -17.32
CA GLU A 57 -28.59 15.67 -17.02
C GLU A 57 -29.72 15.06 -17.86
N TYR A 58 -29.44 14.75 -19.12
CA TYR A 58 -30.40 14.08 -19.99
C TYR A 58 -30.79 12.72 -19.42
N LEU A 59 -29.81 11.88 -19.03
CA LEU A 59 -30.08 10.60 -18.39
C LEU A 59 -30.89 10.77 -17.08
N LYS A 60 -30.46 11.69 -16.21
CA LYS A 60 -31.12 11.98 -14.92
C LYS A 60 -32.59 12.32 -15.11
N THR A 61 -32.90 13.22 -16.04
CA THR A 61 -34.27 13.70 -16.27
C THR A 61 -35.11 12.67 -17.01
N HIS A 62 -34.56 12.02 -18.04
CA HIS A 62 -35.28 11.08 -18.90
C HIS A 62 -35.71 9.81 -18.15
N HIS A 63 -34.84 9.29 -17.27
CA HIS A 63 -35.12 8.07 -16.49
C HIS A 63 -35.43 8.32 -15.02
N ARG A 64 -35.50 9.59 -14.59
CA ARG A 64 -35.76 9.97 -13.18
C ARG A 64 -34.79 9.31 -12.20
N LEU A 65 -33.50 9.36 -12.53
CA LEU A 65 -32.46 8.75 -11.71
C LEU A 65 -32.46 9.32 -10.27
N PRO A 66 -32.06 8.51 -9.27
CA PRO A 66 -31.75 9.03 -7.94
C PRO A 66 -30.68 10.13 -7.99
N SER A 67 -30.66 11.00 -6.98
CA SER A 67 -29.64 12.05 -6.90
C SER A 67 -28.25 11.45 -6.64
N PHE A 68 -27.24 11.99 -7.31
CA PHE A 68 -25.83 11.63 -7.12
C PHE A 68 -24.92 12.83 -7.42
N LYS A 69 -23.74 12.85 -6.79
CA LYS A 69 -22.70 13.84 -7.08
C LYS A 69 -21.73 13.32 -8.12
N PHE A 70 -21.53 14.11 -9.16
CA PHE A 70 -20.50 13.91 -10.17
C PHE A 70 -20.17 15.28 -10.77
N GLU A 71 -18.91 15.65 -10.69
CA GLU A 71 -18.39 16.98 -11.02
C GLU A 71 -17.02 16.79 -11.67
N GLN A 72 -16.47 17.81 -12.32
CA GLN A 72 -15.23 17.67 -13.08
C GLN A 72 -14.00 17.28 -12.22
N ASN A 73 -13.99 17.65 -10.92
CA ASN A 73 -12.96 17.25 -9.96
C ASN A 73 -13.03 15.75 -9.58
N HIS A 74 -14.15 15.08 -9.86
CA HIS A 74 -14.30 13.63 -9.70
C HIS A 74 -13.73 12.85 -10.90
N ILE A 75 -13.23 13.53 -11.93
CA ILE A 75 -12.45 12.92 -13.01
C ILE A 75 -10.98 12.89 -12.59
N LEU A 76 -10.56 11.71 -12.12
CA LEU A 76 -9.23 11.39 -11.62
C LEU A 76 -8.32 11.03 -12.79
N LEU A 77 -7.22 11.76 -12.93
CA LEU A 77 -6.25 11.52 -13.98
C LEU A 77 -5.26 10.42 -13.59
N ILE A 78 -4.87 9.62 -14.58
CA ILE A 78 -3.78 8.66 -14.45
C ILE A 78 -2.46 9.43 -14.48
N GLU A 79 -1.59 9.12 -13.52
CA GLU A 79 -0.31 9.78 -13.31
C GLU A 79 0.84 8.76 -13.29
N HIS A 80 2.00 9.16 -13.79
CA HIS A 80 3.27 8.48 -13.56
C HIS A 80 3.78 8.76 -12.14
N ASN A 81 4.77 8.00 -11.69
CA ASN A 81 5.35 8.13 -10.35
C ASN A 81 6.05 9.49 -10.08
N ASN A 82 6.38 10.24 -11.13
CA ASN A 82 6.93 11.60 -11.04
C ASN A 82 5.83 12.68 -10.98
N GLY A 83 4.55 12.30 -11.01
CA GLY A 83 3.40 13.21 -11.04
C GLY A 83 3.00 13.69 -12.44
N GLU A 84 3.69 13.25 -13.49
CA GLU A 84 3.31 13.58 -14.86
C GLU A 84 2.03 12.84 -15.27
N ILE A 85 1.14 13.53 -15.99
CA ILE A 85 -0.15 12.98 -16.39
C ILE A 85 0.01 12.13 -17.65
N VAL A 86 -0.53 10.91 -17.61
CA VAL A 86 -0.61 10.02 -18.79
C VAL A 86 -1.55 10.64 -19.83
N GLN A 87 -1.02 10.90 -21.02
CA GLN A 87 -1.77 11.57 -22.09
C GLN A 87 -2.83 10.64 -22.71
N SER A 88 -2.42 9.47 -23.20
CA SER A 88 -3.28 8.55 -23.95
C SER A 88 -3.33 7.11 -23.39
N GLY A 89 -2.33 6.69 -22.61
CA GLY A 89 -2.25 5.32 -22.10
C GLY A 89 -1.85 4.30 -23.17
N SER A 90 -1.39 4.77 -24.32
CA SER A 90 -1.16 3.97 -25.53
C SER A 90 0.25 3.42 -25.63
N GLU A 91 1.18 4.08 -24.95
CA GLU A 91 2.59 3.79 -25.04
C GLU A 91 2.98 2.74 -23.98
N GLU A 92 4.08 2.04 -24.22
CA GLU A 92 4.60 1.05 -23.28
C GLU A 92 4.97 1.71 -21.93
N GLY A 93 5.55 2.91 -21.99
CA GLY A 93 5.90 3.70 -20.80
C GLY A 93 4.70 4.12 -19.94
N ASP A 94 3.49 4.14 -20.51
CA ASP A 94 2.27 4.50 -19.78
C ASP A 94 1.76 3.36 -18.89
N GLN A 95 2.12 2.10 -19.19
CA GLN A 95 1.53 0.94 -18.50
C GLN A 95 1.82 0.93 -17.00
N GLN A 96 3.01 1.39 -16.61
CA GLN A 96 3.38 1.54 -15.20
C GLN A 96 2.52 2.61 -14.51
N GLY A 97 2.31 3.77 -15.15
CA GLY A 97 1.48 4.85 -14.61
C GLY A 97 0.02 4.43 -14.45
N ILE A 98 -0.52 3.67 -15.42
CA ILE A 98 -1.86 3.08 -15.36
C ILE A 98 -1.97 2.12 -14.17
N ALA A 99 -1.02 1.19 -14.03
CA ALA A 99 -1.01 0.20 -12.95
C ALA A 99 -0.97 0.88 -11.57
N ASP A 100 0.03 1.75 -11.36
CA ASP A 100 0.29 2.41 -10.08
C ASP A 100 -0.87 3.34 -9.70
N SER A 101 -1.46 4.07 -10.65
CA SER A 101 -2.59 4.97 -10.37
C SER A 101 -3.88 4.23 -10.02
N ILE A 102 -4.27 3.21 -10.81
CA ILE A 102 -5.52 2.47 -10.53
C ILE A 102 -5.41 1.77 -9.18
N ILE A 103 -4.28 1.13 -8.90
CA ILE A 103 -4.07 0.42 -7.63
C ILE A 103 -4.08 1.37 -6.44
N ARG A 104 -3.38 2.51 -6.54
CA ARG A 104 -3.40 3.55 -5.51
C ARG A 104 -4.82 4.05 -5.24
N LEU A 105 -5.56 4.40 -6.29
CA LEU A 105 -6.93 4.94 -6.16
C LEU A 105 -7.87 3.92 -5.53
N VAL A 106 -7.85 2.66 -5.98
CA VAL A 106 -8.69 1.60 -5.39
C VAL A 106 -8.30 1.35 -3.92
N SER A 107 -7.02 1.33 -3.58
CA SER A 107 -6.57 1.22 -2.18
C SER A 107 -7.12 2.36 -1.32
N MET A 108 -7.06 3.60 -1.81
CA MET A 108 -7.59 4.78 -1.10
C MET A 108 -9.11 4.69 -0.88
N PHE A 109 -9.88 4.36 -1.91
CA PHE A 109 -11.34 4.27 -1.81
C PHE A 109 -11.79 3.13 -0.90
N THR A 110 -11.08 2.01 -0.91
CA THR A 110 -11.41 0.84 -0.08
C THR A 110 -10.83 0.92 1.34
N ALA A 111 -10.15 2.02 1.71
CA ALA A 111 -9.71 2.28 3.07
C ALA A 111 -10.84 2.79 3.98
N ASP A 112 -11.91 3.37 3.43
CA ASP A 112 -13.07 3.86 4.20
C ASP A 112 -14.16 2.79 4.32
N ASP A 113 -14.22 2.13 5.47
CA ASP A 113 -15.21 1.07 5.78
C ASP A 113 -16.68 1.53 5.78
N ASN A 114 -16.95 2.84 5.75
CA ASN A 114 -18.32 3.38 5.71
C ASN A 114 -18.87 3.57 4.29
N CYS A 115 -18.12 3.16 3.28
CA CYS A 115 -18.55 3.16 1.88
C CYS A 115 -18.55 1.77 1.25
N ARG A 116 -19.30 1.63 0.17
CA ARG A 116 -19.29 0.50 -0.75
C ARG A 116 -18.79 0.97 -2.10
N ILE A 117 -17.79 0.29 -2.64
CA ILE A 117 -17.26 0.56 -3.97
C ILE A 117 -17.96 -0.34 -5.00
N HIS A 118 -18.53 0.27 -6.03
CA HIS A 118 -18.95 -0.39 -7.25
C HIS A 118 -17.93 -0.04 -8.33
N ALA A 119 -17.00 -0.95 -8.60
CA ALA A 119 -16.01 -0.79 -9.66
C ALA A 119 -16.60 -1.19 -11.02
N SER A 120 -16.51 -0.29 -12.01
CA SER A 120 -16.90 -0.58 -13.40
C SER A 120 -15.67 -0.66 -14.30
N ILE A 121 -15.53 -1.78 -15.02
CA ILE A 121 -14.43 -2.04 -15.96
C ILE A 121 -14.81 -1.91 -17.42
N ALA A 122 -16.00 -1.36 -17.70
CA ALA A 122 -16.54 -1.31 -19.05
C ALA A 122 -15.84 -0.31 -19.99
N GLY A 123 -15.07 0.64 -19.44
CA GLY A 123 -14.39 1.67 -20.20
C GLY A 123 -12.87 1.58 -20.11
N GLY A 124 -12.19 2.16 -21.11
CA GLY A 124 -10.74 2.25 -21.12
C GLY A 124 -10.06 1.21 -21.98
N ARG A 125 -8.73 1.24 -21.98
CA ARG A 125 -7.93 0.17 -22.58
C ARG A 125 -8.09 -1.09 -21.74
N LYS A 126 -7.97 -2.26 -22.38
CA LYS A 126 -8.03 -3.58 -21.70
C LYS A 126 -7.11 -3.67 -20.48
N THR A 127 -5.97 -2.97 -20.51
CA THR A 127 -5.03 -2.91 -19.40
C THR A 127 -5.59 -2.16 -18.18
N MET A 128 -6.40 -1.10 -18.37
CA MET A 128 -7.09 -0.41 -17.28
C MET A 128 -8.12 -1.32 -16.60
N ALA A 129 -8.92 -2.03 -17.40
CA ALA A 129 -9.88 -3.02 -16.89
C ALA A 129 -9.18 -4.15 -16.12
N PHE A 130 -8.06 -4.66 -16.66
CA PHE A 130 -7.22 -5.64 -15.99
C PHE A 130 -6.72 -5.15 -14.63
N TYR A 131 -6.10 -3.96 -14.56
CA TYR A 131 -5.57 -3.43 -13.31
C TYR A 131 -6.68 -3.07 -12.31
N MET A 132 -7.86 -2.64 -12.76
CA MET A 132 -9.01 -2.42 -11.90
C MET A 132 -9.48 -3.74 -11.28
N GLY A 133 -9.66 -4.79 -12.09
CA GLY A 133 -10.03 -6.12 -11.58
C GLY A 133 -8.97 -6.71 -10.63
N TYR A 134 -7.69 -6.50 -10.95
CA TYR A 134 -6.58 -6.94 -10.11
C TYR A 134 -6.52 -6.17 -8.78
N ALA A 135 -6.69 -4.84 -8.82
CA ALA A 135 -6.78 -4.01 -7.62
C ALA A 135 -7.98 -4.42 -6.76
N MET A 136 -9.15 -4.65 -7.36
CA MET A 136 -10.32 -5.16 -6.63
C MET A 136 -10.06 -6.54 -6.02
N SER A 137 -9.28 -7.40 -6.67
CA SER A 137 -8.90 -8.70 -6.08
C SER A 137 -8.03 -8.54 -4.84
N ILE A 138 -7.13 -7.55 -4.82
CA ILE A 138 -6.25 -7.26 -3.68
C ILE A 138 -6.98 -6.51 -2.56
N PHE A 139 -7.73 -5.44 -2.90
CA PHE A 139 -8.26 -4.48 -1.93
C PHE A 139 -9.78 -4.51 -1.79
N GLY A 140 -10.51 -5.15 -2.68
CA GLY A 140 -11.97 -5.19 -2.64
C GLY A 140 -12.49 -5.94 -1.41
N ARG A 141 -13.36 -5.28 -0.64
CA ARG A 141 -14.00 -5.83 0.57
C ARG A 141 -15.29 -6.56 0.23
N GLU A 142 -15.83 -7.30 1.18
CA GLU A 142 -17.01 -8.14 0.98
C GLU A 142 -18.21 -7.40 0.37
N GLN A 143 -18.43 -6.14 0.76
CA GLN A 143 -19.52 -5.31 0.24
C GLN A 143 -19.26 -4.76 -1.18
N ASP A 144 -18.00 -4.68 -1.61
CA ASP A 144 -17.65 -4.02 -2.87
C ASP A 144 -18.01 -4.90 -4.09
N VAL A 145 -18.30 -4.31 -5.24
CA VAL A 145 -18.72 -5.03 -6.46
C VAL A 145 -17.80 -4.67 -7.62
N LEU A 146 -17.54 -5.64 -8.49
CA LEU A 146 -16.92 -5.43 -9.79
C LEU A 146 -17.95 -5.73 -10.88
N SER A 147 -18.05 -4.89 -11.91
CA SER A 147 -19.05 -5.07 -12.95
C SER A 147 -18.57 -4.61 -14.33
N HIS A 148 -19.29 -5.07 -15.35
CA HIS A 148 -19.15 -4.64 -16.73
C HIS A 148 -20.53 -4.44 -17.33
N VAL A 149 -20.77 -3.28 -17.95
CA VAL A 149 -22.00 -3.03 -18.70
C VAL A 149 -21.87 -3.59 -20.11
N PHE A 150 -22.91 -4.26 -20.59
CA PHE A 150 -23.03 -4.77 -21.94
C PHE A 150 -24.14 -4.03 -22.65
N VAL A 151 -23.87 -3.62 -23.88
CA VAL A 151 -24.83 -2.99 -24.77
C VAL A 151 -25.06 -3.92 -25.95
N SER A 152 -26.30 -4.00 -26.45
CA SER A 152 -26.61 -4.70 -27.69
C SER A 152 -25.67 -4.27 -28.83
N LYS A 153 -25.09 -5.24 -29.52
CA LYS A 153 -24.01 -5.09 -30.51
C LYS A 153 -24.21 -3.95 -31.52
N ASP A 154 -25.44 -3.73 -31.99
CA ASP A 154 -25.75 -2.70 -32.99
C ASP A 154 -25.52 -1.27 -32.47
N PHE A 155 -25.52 -1.09 -31.15
CA PHE A 155 -25.29 0.20 -30.48
C PHE A 155 -23.87 0.33 -29.91
N GLU A 156 -23.06 -0.74 -29.91
CA GLU A 156 -21.67 -0.67 -29.47
C GLU A 156 -20.89 0.34 -30.34
N PHE A 157 -20.05 1.14 -29.69
CA PHE A 157 -19.21 2.18 -30.31
C PHE A 157 -19.98 3.29 -31.04
N SER A 158 -21.31 3.36 -30.95
CA SER A 158 -22.07 4.46 -31.53
C SER A 158 -21.91 5.73 -30.69
N GLU A 159 -21.36 6.80 -31.27
CA GLU A 159 -21.22 8.11 -30.60
C GLU A 159 -22.58 8.80 -30.35
N GLN A 160 -23.64 8.36 -31.04
CA GLN A 160 -25.00 8.88 -30.91
C GLN A 160 -25.83 8.09 -29.89
N PHE A 161 -25.32 6.98 -29.35
CA PHE A 161 -25.99 6.20 -28.32
C PHE A 161 -25.43 6.54 -26.93
N ALA A 162 -26.33 6.84 -25.99
CA ALA A 162 -25.99 7.13 -24.60
C ALA A 162 -26.63 6.12 -23.63
N PHE A 163 -27.89 5.78 -23.88
CA PHE A 163 -28.72 4.87 -23.11
C PHE A 163 -30.04 4.62 -23.88
N PRO A 164 -30.81 3.57 -23.54
CA PRO A 164 -32.11 3.32 -24.14
C PRO A 164 -33.13 4.41 -23.78
N THR A 165 -33.83 4.94 -24.79
CA THR A 165 -34.84 6.01 -24.59
C THR A 165 -36.22 5.44 -24.29
N LEU A 166 -37.05 6.14 -23.52
CA LEU A 166 -38.45 5.75 -23.28
C LEU A 166 -39.35 5.90 -24.52
N VAL A 167 -38.99 6.82 -25.43
CA VAL A 167 -39.68 7.11 -26.67
C VAL A 167 -38.80 6.77 -27.87
N ASP A 168 -39.41 6.66 -29.05
CA ASP A 168 -38.67 6.41 -30.27
C ASP A 168 -37.67 7.53 -30.54
N ASN A 169 -36.42 7.15 -30.75
CA ASN A 169 -35.34 8.06 -31.10
C ASN A 169 -34.40 7.32 -32.06
N TYR A 170 -34.35 7.80 -33.29
CA TYR A 170 -33.63 7.14 -34.38
C TYR A 170 -32.24 7.74 -34.54
N ILE A 171 -31.23 6.89 -34.53
CA ILE A 171 -29.82 7.24 -34.77
C ILE A 171 -29.30 6.45 -35.96
N THR A 172 -28.20 6.92 -36.55
CA THR A 172 -27.50 6.20 -37.61
C THR A 172 -26.19 5.63 -37.07
N ASN A 173 -25.97 4.33 -37.24
CA ASN A 173 -24.70 3.66 -36.93
C ASN A 173 -24.33 2.71 -38.09
N ASN A 174 -23.15 2.88 -38.70
CA ASN A 174 -22.70 2.08 -39.86
C ASN A 174 -23.78 1.91 -40.95
N ASP A 175 -24.37 3.02 -41.39
CA ASP A 175 -25.46 3.08 -42.39
C ASP A 175 -26.77 2.37 -42.02
N GLN A 176 -26.90 1.90 -40.78
CA GLN A 176 -28.14 1.34 -40.24
C GLN A 176 -28.87 2.38 -39.41
N VAL A 177 -30.19 2.47 -39.61
CA VAL A 177 -31.09 3.28 -38.78
C VAL A 177 -31.54 2.43 -37.61
N LEU A 178 -31.15 2.84 -36.40
CA LEU A 178 -31.44 2.14 -35.15
C LEU A 178 -32.33 3.01 -34.27
N ASN A 179 -33.32 2.40 -33.61
CA ASN A 179 -34.12 3.08 -32.59
C ASN A 179 -33.52 2.81 -31.21
N THR A 180 -33.00 3.83 -30.53
CA THR A 180 -32.32 3.70 -29.23
C THR A 180 -33.22 3.11 -28.14
N LYS A 181 -34.55 3.23 -28.26
CA LYS A 181 -35.50 2.57 -27.36
C LYS A 181 -35.37 1.05 -27.32
N ASN A 182 -34.93 0.44 -28.42
CA ASN A 182 -34.81 -1.00 -28.57
C ASN A 182 -33.46 -1.55 -28.08
N ALA A 183 -32.52 -0.68 -27.67
CA ALA A 183 -31.23 -1.10 -27.18
C ALA A 183 -31.37 -1.87 -25.87
N GLN A 184 -30.63 -2.98 -25.75
CA GLN A 184 -30.53 -3.73 -24.52
C GLN A 184 -29.25 -3.36 -23.80
N VAL A 185 -29.36 -2.87 -22.58
CA VAL A 185 -28.21 -2.53 -21.73
C VAL A 185 -28.31 -3.30 -20.43
N THR A 186 -27.32 -4.14 -20.17
CA THR A 186 -27.30 -5.06 -19.03
C THR A 186 -26.02 -4.87 -18.23
N LEU A 187 -26.14 -4.70 -16.92
CA LEU A 187 -25.00 -4.76 -16.03
C LEU A 187 -24.76 -6.21 -15.60
N ALA A 188 -23.54 -6.70 -15.80
CA ALA A 188 -23.10 -7.98 -15.26
C ALA A 188 -22.14 -7.75 -14.11
N GLU A 189 -22.40 -8.38 -12.96
CA GLU A 189 -21.43 -8.47 -11.88
C GLU A 189 -20.38 -9.53 -12.24
N ILE A 190 -19.11 -9.19 -12.09
CA ILE A 190 -17.99 -10.08 -12.38
C ILE A 190 -17.54 -10.70 -11.07
N PRO A 191 -17.56 -12.03 -10.92
CA PRO A 191 -16.96 -12.68 -9.77
C PRO A 191 -15.43 -12.51 -9.83
N PHE A 192 -14.81 -12.20 -8.69
CA PHE A 192 -13.36 -12.10 -8.57
C PHE A 192 -12.89 -12.66 -7.22
N VAL A 193 -11.63 -13.08 -7.17
CA VAL A 193 -11.03 -13.65 -5.96
C VAL A 193 -10.70 -12.51 -5.00
N ARG A 194 -11.21 -12.59 -3.77
CA ARG A 194 -10.93 -11.61 -2.73
C ARG A 194 -9.75 -12.06 -1.90
N MET A 195 -8.63 -11.37 -2.07
CA MET A 195 -7.38 -11.68 -1.39
C MET A 195 -7.08 -10.73 -0.24
N ARG A 196 -7.88 -9.68 0.00
CA ARG A 196 -7.62 -8.66 1.03
C ARG A 196 -7.28 -9.25 2.40
N ASN A 197 -8.03 -10.27 2.82
CA ASN A 197 -7.84 -10.93 4.13
C ASN A 197 -6.74 -12.01 4.11
N MET A 198 -6.20 -12.34 2.93
CA MET A 198 -5.13 -13.33 2.72
C MET A 198 -3.77 -12.67 2.48
N ILE A 199 -3.75 -11.37 2.22
CA ILE A 199 -2.56 -10.60 1.92
C ILE A 199 -2.01 -10.02 3.22
N ASP A 200 -0.69 -10.14 3.40
CA ASP A 200 0.02 -9.56 4.53
C ASP A 200 -0.10 -8.03 4.50
N GLN A 201 -0.42 -7.42 5.65
CA GLN A 201 -0.53 -5.97 5.80
C GLN A 201 0.76 -5.23 5.42
N SER A 202 1.91 -5.88 5.57
CA SER A 202 3.19 -5.34 5.10
C SER A 202 3.21 -5.08 3.58
N PHE A 203 2.58 -5.95 2.79
CA PHE A 203 2.50 -5.76 1.33
C PHE A 203 1.59 -4.59 0.98
N ILE A 204 0.46 -4.45 1.66
CA ILE A 204 -0.46 -3.31 1.50
C ILE A 204 0.29 -1.99 1.81
N ASN A 205 0.99 -1.94 2.94
CA ASN A 205 1.81 -0.78 3.33
C ASN A 205 2.91 -0.45 2.31
N GLN A 206 3.51 -1.46 1.69
CA GLN A 206 4.54 -1.25 0.66
C GLN A 206 3.95 -0.64 -0.62
N ILE A 207 2.77 -1.10 -1.06
CA ILE A 207 2.08 -0.52 -2.21
C ILE A 207 1.78 0.96 -1.95
N GLU A 208 1.24 1.28 -0.78
CA GLU A 208 0.91 2.65 -0.40
C GLU A 208 2.14 3.57 -0.32
N SER A 209 3.30 3.05 0.10
CA SER A 209 4.52 3.84 0.33
C SER A 209 5.48 3.95 -0.87
N LYS A 210 5.46 2.99 -1.80
CA LYS A 210 6.47 2.90 -2.88
C LYS A 210 5.92 2.82 -4.31
N SER A 211 4.60 2.67 -4.48
CA SER A 211 3.92 2.25 -5.71
C SER A 211 3.82 0.73 -5.89
N PHE A 212 2.84 0.30 -6.67
CA PHE A 212 2.56 -1.10 -6.91
C PHE A 212 3.67 -1.78 -7.69
N SER A 213 4.13 -1.19 -8.79
CA SER A 213 5.20 -1.76 -9.61
C SER A 213 6.47 -2.00 -8.79
N LYS A 214 6.83 -1.07 -7.90
CA LYS A 214 7.98 -1.26 -7.01
C LYS A 214 7.75 -2.34 -5.96
N ALA A 215 6.52 -2.46 -5.42
CA ALA A 215 6.18 -3.54 -4.50
C ALA A 215 6.27 -4.91 -5.19
N ILE A 216 5.82 -5.02 -6.44
CA ILE A 216 5.95 -6.25 -7.24
C ILE A 216 7.39 -6.56 -7.62
N GLU A 217 8.17 -5.57 -8.05
CA GLU A 217 9.61 -5.75 -8.31
C GLU A 217 10.34 -6.25 -7.06
N SER A 218 10.04 -5.65 -5.91
CA SER A 218 10.56 -6.10 -4.63
C SER A 218 10.14 -7.55 -4.37
N LEU A 219 8.84 -7.86 -4.52
CA LEU A 219 8.31 -9.21 -4.35
C LEU A 219 8.97 -10.27 -5.22
N ASN A 220 9.13 -9.97 -6.51
CA ASN A 220 9.73 -10.89 -7.46
C ASN A 220 11.23 -11.05 -7.25
N ALA A 221 11.92 -10.00 -6.79
CA ALA A 221 13.32 -10.08 -6.41
C ALA A 221 13.54 -10.97 -5.17
N TYR A 222 12.53 -11.15 -4.29
CA TYR A 222 12.64 -11.99 -3.09
C TYR A 222 12.71 -13.49 -3.39
N LYS A 223 12.07 -13.98 -4.46
CA LYS A 223 11.98 -15.43 -4.70
C LYS A 223 13.34 -16.12 -4.92
N ASN A 224 14.43 -15.36 -5.13
CA ASN A 224 15.73 -15.90 -5.54
C ASN A 224 16.96 -15.34 -4.78
N ARG A 225 16.85 -14.74 -3.58
CA ARG A 225 18.01 -14.16 -2.88
C ARG A 225 18.07 -14.46 -1.38
N GLU A 226 19.29 -14.63 -0.86
CA GLU A 226 19.57 -14.61 0.57
C GLU A 226 19.13 -13.27 1.18
N VAL A 227 18.44 -13.32 2.32
CA VAL A 227 18.00 -12.10 3.02
C VAL A 227 19.19 -11.36 3.59
N LYS A 228 19.27 -10.07 3.28
CA LYS A 228 20.35 -9.19 3.69
C LYS A 228 19.81 -7.96 4.39
N ILE A 229 20.40 -7.63 5.54
CA ILE A 229 20.11 -6.41 6.28
C ILE A 229 21.31 -5.46 6.19
N GLN A 230 21.05 -4.21 5.85
CA GLN A 230 22.03 -3.14 5.84
C GLN A 230 21.64 -2.13 6.91
N ILE A 231 22.54 -1.87 7.86
CA ILE A 231 22.34 -0.92 8.94
C ILE A 231 22.89 0.43 8.50
N VAL A 232 22.06 1.47 8.49
CA VAL A 232 22.45 2.82 8.08
C VAL A 232 22.36 3.76 9.28
N SER A 233 23.46 3.86 10.03
CA SER A 233 23.52 4.54 11.33
C SER A 233 23.12 6.02 11.23
N LYS A 234 23.63 6.74 10.22
CA LYS A 234 23.35 8.17 10.01
C LYS A 234 21.87 8.47 9.75
N LYS A 235 21.19 7.60 9.00
CA LYS A 235 19.76 7.75 8.65
C LYS A 235 18.82 7.09 9.68
N LYS A 236 19.37 6.44 10.71
CA LYS A 236 18.63 5.75 11.78
C LYS A 236 17.62 4.73 11.24
N CYS A 237 18.05 3.96 10.25
CA CYS A 237 17.22 2.96 9.60
C CYS A 237 18.00 1.70 9.27
N VAL A 238 17.27 0.64 8.97
CA VAL A 238 17.78 -0.55 8.33
C VAL A 238 17.15 -0.69 6.94
N LEU A 239 17.93 -1.18 5.99
CA LEU A 239 17.43 -1.63 4.70
C LEU A 239 17.40 -3.15 4.73
N VAL A 240 16.21 -3.72 4.67
CA VAL A 240 16.03 -5.16 4.47
C VAL A 240 15.53 -5.33 3.06
N ASN A 241 16.38 -5.88 2.20
CA ASN A 241 16.05 -6.13 0.80
C ASN A 241 15.39 -4.91 0.10
N GLY A 242 15.96 -3.71 0.28
CA GLY A 242 15.47 -2.45 -0.30
C GLY A 242 14.30 -1.79 0.45
N ILE A 243 13.71 -2.41 1.47
CA ILE A 243 12.70 -1.80 2.34
C ILE A 243 13.40 -1.01 3.45
N ILE A 244 13.16 0.30 3.50
CA ILE A 244 13.70 1.18 4.52
C ILE A 244 12.77 1.13 5.74
N ILE A 245 13.29 0.61 6.85
CA ILE A 245 12.59 0.55 8.13
C ILE A 245 13.28 1.51 9.09
N LYS A 246 12.54 2.55 9.51
CA LYS A 246 13.06 3.55 10.45
C LYS A 246 12.96 3.04 11.88
N PHE A 247 14.02 3.22 12.65
CA PHE A 247 14.09 2.91 14.07
C PHE A 247 14.35 4.17 14.89
N SER A 248 13.95 4.16 16.15
CA SER A 248 14.48 5.13 17.09
C SER A 248 15.99 4.90 17.29
N PRO A 249 16.77 5.90 17.71
CA PRO A 249 18.20 5.71 17.96
C PRO A 249 18.51 4.57 18.94
N LYS A 250 17.64 4.38 19.96
CA LYS A 250 17.80 3.31 20.96
C LYS A 250 17.61 1.93 20.34
N GLU A 251 16.60 1.79 19.49
CA GLU A 251 16.28 0.56 18.76
C GLU A 251 17.40 0.18 17.79
N LEU A 252 17.86 1.13 16.97
CA LEU A 252 18.94 0.86 16.00
C LEU A 252 20.25 0.49 16.70
N ALA A 253 20.61 1.22 17.76
CA ALA A 253 21.81 0.93 18.54
C ALA A 253 21.75 -0.46 19.16
N PHE A 254 20.59 -0.86 19.68
CA PHE A 254 20.42 -2.18 20.27
C PHE A 254 20.53 -3.29 19.23
N TYR A 255 19.88 -3.11 18.07
CA TYR A 255 19.95 -4.08 16.98
C TYR A 255 21.38 -4.23 16.43
N LEU A 256 22.07 -3.11 16.19
CA LEU A 256 23.47 -3.09 15.77
C LEU A 256 24.37 -3.78 16.79
N TRP A 257 24.25 -3.39 18.06
CA TRP A 257 25.03 -3.95 19.15
C TRP A 257 24.84 -5.46 19.26
N LEU A 258 23.60 -5.95 19.23
CA LEU A 258 23.30 -7.38 19.29
C LEU A 258 23.85 -8.13 18.07
N SER A 259 23.78 -7.53 16.87
CA SER A 259 24.29 -8.12 15.63
C SER A 259 25.81 -8.30 15.61
N GLN A 260 26.54 -7.53 16.43
CA GLN A 260 28.00 -7.59 16.57
C GLN A 260 28.44 -8.52 17.70
N ARG A 261 27.52 -9.02 18.53
CA ARG A 261 27.85 -9.96 19.61
C ARG A 261 28.35 -11.29 19.04
N PRO A 262 29.21 -12.00 19.79
CA PRO A 262 29.52 -13.39 19.48
C PRO A 262 28.23 -14.19 19.30
N GLU A 263 28.15 -14.96 18.22
CA GLU A 263 26.98 -15.77 17.88
C GLU A 263 25.67 -14.97 17.67
N ARG A 264 25.76 -13.62 17.63
CA ARG A 264 24.63 -12.68 17.56
C ARG A 264 23.56 -12.92 18.64
N LYS A 265 23.99 -13.34 19.82
CA LYS A 265 23.09 -13.69 20.92
C LYS A 265 23.51 -13.08 22.24
N ILE A 266 22.55 -13.06 23.16
CA ILE A 266 22.73 -12.61 24.53
C ILE A 266 21.88 -13.46 25.46
N ASN A 267 22.52 -13.95 26.51
CA ASN A 267 21.87 -14.67 27.58
C ASN A 267 21.54 -13.68 28.69
N ILE A 268 20.25 -13.59 29.04
CA ILE A 268 19.73 -12.72 30.08
C ILE A 268 19.46 -13.62 31.29
N ASP A 269 20.49 -13.79 32.10
CA ASP A 269 20.48 -14.50 33.38
C ASP A 269 20.77 -13.53 34.53
N ARG A 270 21.00 -14.06 35.73
CA ARG A 270 21.34 -13.23 36.90
C ARG A 270 22.68 -12.50 36.72
N GLN A 271 23.69 -13.15 36.13
CA GLN A 271 24.99 -12.53 35.91
C GLN A 271 24.90 -11.37 34.92
N PHE A 272 24.05 -11.49 33.91
CA PHE A 272 23.72 -10.42 32.99
C PHE A 272 23.15 -9.20 33.73
N CYS A 273 22.15 -9.41 34.59
CA CYS A 273 21.49 -8.33 35.32
C CYS A 273 22.41 -7.62 36.32
N ASP A 274 23.43 -8.31 36.83
CA ASP A 274 24.42 -7.75 37.75
C ASP A 274 25.64 -7.14 37.01
N SER A 275 25.76 -7.36 35.69
CA SER A 275 26.92 -6.95 34.89
C SER A 275 26.72 -5.64 34.14
N THR A 276 27.67 -4.74 34.32
CA THR A 276 27.79 -3.45 33.63
C THR A 276 28.53 -3.55 32.30
N ILE A 277 29.16 -4.70 31.99
CA ILE A 277 29.90 -4.92 30.74
C ILE A 277 28.99 -4.68 29.54
N TYR A 278 27.75 -5.19 29.62
CA TYR A 278 26.80 -5.06 28.53
C TYR A 278 26.25 -3.64 28.36
N SER A 279 26.07 -2.90 29.45
CA SER A 279 25.73 -1.48 29.40
C SER A 279 26.84 -0.66 28.76
N ALA A 280 28.10 -0.88 29.18
CA ALA A 280 29.26 -0.19 28.62
C ALA A 280 29.37 -0.41 27.10
N SER A 281 29.26 -1.67 26.68
CA SER A 281 29.27 -2.07 25.27
C SER A 281 28.13 -1.43 24.47
N TYR A 282 26.89 -1.52 24.97
CA TYR A 282 25.72 -0.92 24.32
C TYR A 282 25.85 0.61 24.19
N LEU A 283 26.31 1.29 25.25
CA LEU A 283 26.45 2.74 25.25
C LEU A 283 27.51 3.23 24.26
N LYS A 284 28.58 2.45 24.05
CA LYS A 284 29.56 2.71 22.99
C LYS A 284 28.95 2.61 21.59
N THR A 285 28.14 1.58 21.34
CA THR A 285 27.40 1.49 20.07
C THR A 285 26.41 2.64 19.93
N TYR A 286 25.69 3.00 21.01
CA TYR A 286 24.72 4.08 21.01
C TYR A 286 25.37 5.44 20.70
N SER A 287 26.54 5.75 21.28
CA SER A 287 27.24 7.02 21.04
C SER A 287 27.68 7.21 19.58
N MET A 288 27.85 6.13 18.82
CA MET A 288 28.14 6.19 17.38
C MET A 288 26.91 6.57 16.54
N ILE A 289 25.70 6.34 17.05
CA ILE A 289 24.43 6.55 16.33
C ILE A 289 23.74 7.85 16.74
N ALA A 290 23.79 8.19 18.04
CA ALA A 290 23.15 9.38 18.58
C ALA A 290 23.80 9.88 19.87
N GLY A 291 23.47 11.13 20.22
CA GLY A 291 24.05 11.84 21.36
C GLY A 291 23.04 12.37 22.36
N ASP A 292 21.87 11.76 22.50
CA ASP A 292 20.84 12.21 23.44
C ASP A 292 21.28 11.92 24.88
N SER A 293 21.64 12.98 25.62
CA SER A 293 22.15 12.93 26.99
C SER A 293 21.25 12.14 27.94
N ARG A 294 19.92 12.18 27.72
CA ARG A 294 18.94 11.47 28.56
C ARG A 294 19.13 9.95 28.54
N VAL A 295 19.67 9.39 27.45
CA VAL A 295 19.97 7.96 27.37
C VAL A 295 21.15 7.64 28.28
N PHE A 296 22.26 8.36 28.16
CA PHE A 296 23.43 8.19 29.03
C PHE A 296 23.08 8.39 30.52
N SER A 297 22.31 9.44 30.84
CA SER A 297 21.85 9.72 32.21
C SER A 297 21.00 8.59 32.79
N SER A 298 20.23 7.85 31.97
CA SER A 298 19.48 6.68 32.44
C SER A 298 20.36 5.53 32.92
N PHE A 299 21.63 5.50 32.48
CA PHE A 299 22.67 4.59 32.96
C PHE A 299 23.60 5.23 34.02
N LYS A 300 23.28 6.45 34.48
CA LYS A 300 24.08 7.24 35.43
C LYS A 300 25.50 7.58 34.94
N VAL A 301 25.68 7.77 33.63
CA VAL A 301 26.97 8.17 33.05
C VAL A 301 26.79 9.37 32.12
N GLU A 302 27.82 10.19 31.99
CA GLU A 302 27.84 11.32 31.06
C GLU A 302 28.26 10.86 29.66
N ARG A 303 27.79 11.57 28.64
CA ARG A 303 28.09 11.24 27.24
C ARG A 303 29.59 11.32 26.96
N GLU A 304 30.22 12.39 27.44
CA GLU A 304 31.63 12.70 27.26
C GLU A 304 32.49 11.56 27.83
N THR A 305 32.13 11.02 28.99
CA THR A 305 32.79 9.85 29.58
C THR A 305 32.67 8.63 28.66
N VAL A 306 31.47 8.37 28.12
CA VAL A 306 31.27 7.24 27.19
C VAL A 306 32.07 7.43 25.91
N GLU A 307 32.19 8.63 25.37
CA GLU A 307 32.94 8.88 24.14
C GLU A 307 34.46 8.74 24.37
N GLN A 308 34.98 9.26 25.47
CA GLN A 308 36.42 9.35 25.74
C GLN A 308 37.05 8.09 26.35
N CYS A 309 36.31 7.35 27.18
CA CYS A 309 36.86 6.20 27.90
C CYS A 309 36.70 4.88 27.12
N SER A 310 37.51 3.85 27.42
CA SER A 310 37.35 2.53 26.82
C SER A 310 36.13 1.79 27.38
N GLU A 311 35.61 0.81 26.63
CA GLU A 311 34.52 -0.07 27.10
C GLU A 311 34.90 -0.79 28.41
N GLU A 312 36.16 -1.23 28.52
CA GLU A 312 36.68 -1.88 29.72
C GLU A 312 36.65 -0.92 30.93
N TYR A 313 37.07 0.33 30.75
CA TYR A 313 37.00 1.33 31.82
C TYR A 313 35.54 1.60 32.24
N LEU A 314 34.66 1.82 31.27
CA LEU A 314 33.24 2.08 31.52
C LEU A 314 32.60 0.93 32.31
N SER A 315 32.90 -0.32 31.96
CA SER A 315 32.35 -1.49 32.67
C SER A 315 32.76 -1.58 34.14
N LYS A 316 33.86 -0.93 34.55
CA LYS A 316 34.34 -0.92 35.95
C LYS A 316 33.81 0.27 36.77
N LEU A 317 33.03 1.16 36.17
CA LEU A 317 32.45 2.30 36.88
C LEU A 317 31.42 1.84 37.92
N ALA A 318 31.68 2.12 39.20
CA ALA A 318 30.84 1.68 40.32
C ALA A 318 29.40 2.23 40.28
N TYR A 319 29.19 3.35 39.59
CA TYR A 319 27.87 3.99 39.47
C TYR A 319 27.13 3.63 38.17
N LEU A 320 27.78 2.95 37.21
CA LEU A 320 27.15 2.58 35.94
C LEU A 320 26.03 1.58 36.19
N LYS A 321 24.85 1.85 35.63
CA LYS A 321 23.69 0.96 35.79
C LYS A 321 23.78 -0.23 34.81
N PRO A 322 23.50 -1.48 35.23
CA PRO A 322 23.36 -2.60 34.32
C PRO A 322 22.10 -2.46 33.43
N LEU A 323 22.08 -3.18 32.30
CA LEU A 323 20.92 -3.23 31.41
C LEU A 323 19.79 -4.02 32.07
N GLU A 324 18.59 -3.43 32.06
CA GLU A 324 17.41 -4.06 32.68
C GLU A 324 16.68 -4.99 31.71
N LYS A 325 16.20 -6.12 32.23
CA LYS A 325 15.43 -7.12 31.46
C LYS A 325 14.20 -6.52 30.81
N ASP A 326 13.44 -5.70 31.53
CA ASP A 326 12.22 -5.07 31.02
C ASP A 326 12.52 -4.09 29.89
N TRP A 327 13.63 -3.36 29.99
CA TRP A 327 14.08 -2.46 28.93
C TRP A 327 14.42 -3.25 27.65
N LEU A 328 15.14 -4.37 27.78
CA LEU A 328 15.48 -5.23 26.64
C LEU A 328 14.23 -5.80 25.97
N GLN A 329 13.27 -6.27 26.77
CA GLN A 329 12.00 -6.80 26.25
C GLN A 329 11.22 -5.73 25.49
N GLN A 330 11.15 -4.49 26.02
CA GLN A 330 10.48 -3.38 25.37
C GLN A 330 11.15 -3.00 24.04
N VAL A 331 12.48 -2.88 24.03
CA VAL A 331 13.23 -2.53 22.81
C VAL A 331 13.09 -3.62 21.76
N ARG A 332 13.22 -4.90 22.15
CA ARG A 332 12.97 -6.05 21.28
C ARG A 332 11.56 -6.00 20.68
N SER A 333 10.54 -5.79 21.51
CA SER A 333 9.14 -5.76 21.03
C SER A 333 8.91 -4.65 20.02
N LYS A 334 9.53 -3.47 20.22
CA LYS A 334 9.42 -2.35 19.28
C LYS A 334 10.11 -2.66 17.95
N ILE A 335 11.33 -3.21 17.99
CA ILE A 335 12.09 -3.61 16.79
C ILE A 335 11.29 -4.66 16.00
N ASN A 336 10.88 -5.75 16.64
CA ASN A 336 10.15 -6.83 15.96
C ASN A 336 8.79 -6.33 15.44
N GLY A 337 8.12 -5.42 16.16
CA GLY A 337 6.90 -4.76 15.69
C GLY A 337 7.11 -3.94 14.41
N GLN A 338 8.24 -3.24 14.29
CA GLN A 338 8.59 -2.54 13.06
C GLN A 338 8.88 -3.52 11.91
N PHE A 339 9.61 -4.61 12.16
CA PHE A 339 9.82 -5.62 11.11
C PHE A 339 8.49 -6.23 10.63
N LYS A 340 7.63 -6.66 11.56
CA LYS A 340 6.30 -7.24 11.25
C LYS A 340 5.38 -6.27 10.53
N LYS A 341 5.58 -4.96 10.70
CA LYS A 341 4.79 -3.94 9.99
C LYS A 341 5.13 -3.87 8.50
N TRP A 342 6.38 -4.14 8.13
CA TRP A 342 6.92 -3.82 6.81
C TRP A 342 7.40 -5.02 6.00
N LEU A 343 7.64 -6.16 6.64
CA LEU A 343 8.19 -7.37 6.04
C LEU A 343 7.21 -8.54 6.16
N ASP A 344 7.28 -9.47 5.22
CA ASP A 344 6.53 -10.73 5.26
C ASP A 344 7.05 -11.64 6.39
N ALA A 345 6.22 -12.60 6.82
CA ALA A 345 6.54 -13.51 7.92
C ALA A 345 7.89 -14.24 7.76
N THR A 346 8.23 -14.69 6.55
CA THR A 346 9.48 -15.44 6.30
C THR A 346 10.70 -14.54 6.49
N THR A 347 10.64 -13.31 5.95
CA THR A 347 11.71 -12.34 6.13
C THR A 347 11.82 -11.90 7.60
N VAL A 348 10.68 -11.72 8.30
CA VAL A 348 10.65 -11.36 9.73
C VAL A 348 11.40 -12.40 10.56
N GLU A 349 11.17 -13.69 10.37
CA GLU A 349 11.85 -14.76 11.12
C GLU A 349 13.38 -14.69 11.00
N LEU A 350 13.89 -14.20 9.86
CA LEU A 350 15.33 -14.07 9.62
C LEU A 350 15.93 -12.81 10.24
N VAL A 351 15.19 -11.70 10.31
CA VAL A 351 15.70 -10.40 10.79
C VAL A 351 15.27 -10.03 12.20
N GLU A 352 14.24 -10.68 12.76
CA GLU A 352 13.77 -10.32 14.08
C GLU A 352 14.76 -10.74 15.18
N ILE A 353 14.61 -10.12 16.35
CA ILE A 353 15.30 -10.59 17.55
C ILE A 353 14.48 -11.76 18.10
N GLY A 354 14.92 -12.98 17.83
CA GLY A 354 14.35 -14.21 18.35
C GLY A 354 14.54 -14.33 19.86
N SER A 355 13.72 -15.15 20.50
CA SER A 355 13.87 -15.52 21.90
C SER A 355 13.66 -17.01 22.08
N HIS A 356 14.60 -17.70 22.72
CA HIS A 356 14.37 -19.08 23.15
C HIS A 356 13.34 -19.13 24.29
N GLU A 357 12.75 -20.31 24.50
CA GLU A 357 11.91 -20.56 25.68
C GLU A 357 12.68 -20.24 26.97
N TYR A 358 11.94 -19.73 27.96
CA TYR A 358 12.52 -19.40 29.25
C TYR A 358 13.04 -20.65 29.94
N ASN A 359 14.33 -20.69 30.25
CA ASN A 359 14.90 -21.79 31.00
C ASN A 359 14.58 -21.58 32.49
N THR A 360 13.58 -22.31 32.99
CA THR A 360 13.12 -22.23 34.39
C THR A 360 14.19 -22.67 35.40
N GLN A 361 15.10 -23.57 35.02
CA GLN A 361 16.17 -24.05 35.91
C GLN A 361 17.32 -23.05 36.06
N LYS A 362 17.64 -22.31 34.99
CA LYS A 362 18.72 -21.31 34.96
C LYS A 362 18.24 -19.87 35.14
N HIS A 363 16.93 -19.68 35.21
CA HIS A 363 16.27 -18.38 35.16
C HIS A 363 16.73 -17.49 34.00
N GLU A 364 16.95 -18.10 32.84
CA GLU A 364 17.64 -17.50 31.68
C GLU A 364 16.70 -17.35 30.48
N VAL A 365 16.78 -16.22 29.78
CA VAL A 365 16.21 -16.04 28.43
C VAL A 365 17.35 -15.71 27.47
N CYS A 366 17.43 -16.39 26.34
CA CYS A 366 18.38 -16.05 25.27
C CYS A 366 17.68 -15.26 24.17
N TYR A 367 18.20 -14.07 23.84
CA TYR A 367 17.83 -13.31 22.65
C TYR A 367 18.89 -13.46 21.58
N PHE A 368 18.47 -13.59 20.32
CA PHE A 368 19.40 -13.83 19.21
C PHE A 368 18.90 -13.21 17.90
N ILE A 369 19.82 -12.95 16.98
CA ILE A 369 19.53 -12.65 15.57
C ILE A 369 20.04 -13.83 14.75
N SER A 370 19.29 -14.25 13.72
CA SER A 370 19.69 -15.39 12.87
C SER A 370 21.11 -15.23 12.33
N LYS A 371 21.92 -16.29 12.41
CA LYS A 371 23.27 -16.31 11.81
C LYS A 371 23.25 -16.35 10.30
N ALA A 372 22.19 -16.92 9.71
CA ALA A 372 22.01 -16.97 8.26
C ALA A 372 21.81 -15.57 7.65
N LEU A 373 21.49 -14.57 8.47
CA LEU A 373 21.32 -13.20 8.01
C LEU A 373 22.66 -12.58 7.60
N ALA A 374 22.77 -12.12 6.35
CA ALA A 374 23.90 -11.28 5.96
C ALA A 374 23.70 -9.87 6.54
N VAL A 375 24.64 -9.38 7.36
CA VAL A 375 24.57 -8.06 8.00
C VAL A 375 25.68 -7.18 7.44
N GLU A 376 25.32 -6.03 6.88
CA GLU A 376 26.26 -4.99 6.47
C GLU A 376 26.05 -3.71 7.28
N HIS A 377 27.13 -2.99 7.51
CA HIS A 377 27.15 -1.79 8.33
C HIS A 377 27.60 -0.57 7.52
N ASP A 378 26.88 0.55 7.69
CA ASP A 378 27.21 1.86 7.13
C ASP A 378 27.51 1.86 5.63
N VAL A 379 26.63 1.20 4.89
CA VAL A 379 26.67 1.17 3.43
C VAL A 379 26.33 2.57 2.89
N ASN A 380 27.14 3.06 1.94
CA ASN A 380 26.86 4.31 1.25
C ASN A 380 25.64 4.11 0.32
N PHE A 381 24.50 4.67 0.70
CA PHE A 381 23.29 4.71 -0.10
C PHE A 381 22.62 6.08 -0.06
#